data_AF-A0A1F3WSC4-F1
#
_entry.id   AF-A0A1F3WSC4-F1
#
_cell.length_a   1.000
_cell.length_b   1.000
_cell.length_c   1.000
_cell.angle_alpha   90.00
_cell.angle_beta   90.00
_cell.angle_gamma   90.00
#
_symmetry.space_group_name_H-M   'P 1'
#
loop_
_entity.id
_entity.type
_entity.pdbx_description
1 polymer ?
#
loop_
_entity_poly.entity_id
_entity_poly.type
_entity_poly.pdbx_seq_one_letter_code
_entity_poly.pdbx_strand_id
1 'polypeptide(L)'
;MNYKQKISLWAGAFNLAVLLLFPPTDSFSFTDTKALVFAGFHLIFTLSANEVINGDVLFLENVVLLVNVGVAWLLLRDGRYPPGVKRRFNFQDAILLVVAVNLTVILLFPPFEYYYAITKAPLPTFQGFYFIFMAGPMLAIVTSLLYLEVIFVLFNGSMLWLLFKRDEVKEPSPREAMELMRKISGKK
;
A
#
# COMPACT_ATOMS: atom_id res chain seq x y z
N MET A 1 -8.00 8.54 20.24
CA MET A 1 -7.81 7.81 18.96
C MET A 1 -9.06 7.00 18.67
N ASN A 2 -9.72 7.23 17.53
CA ASN A 2 -10.93 6.49 17.17
C ASN A 2 -10.60 5.03 16.80
N TYR A 3 -11.57 4.12 16.90
CA TYR A 3 -11.51 2.74 16.44
C TYR A 3 -10.98 2.62 15.00
N LYS A 4 -11.38 3.54 14.11
CA LYS A 4 -10.91 3.58 12.70
C LYS A 4 -9.41 3.84 12.59
N GLN A 5 -8.91 4.78 13.39
CA GLN A 5 -7.48 5.06 13.49
C GLN A 5 -6.72 3.89 14.09
N LYS A 6 -7.31 3.17 15.06
CA LYS A 6 -6.73 1.92 15.58
C LYS A 6 -6.62 0.85 14.50
N ILE A 7 -7.65 0.66 13.67
CA ILE A 7 -7.61 -0.29 12.54
C ILE A 7 -6.47 0.06 11.59
N SER A 8 -6.34 1.33 11.18
CA SER A 8 -5.26 1.75 10.28
C SER A 8 -3.87 1.52 10.88
N LEU A 9 -3.69 1.73 12.18
CA LEU A 9 -2.42 1.43 12.85
C LEU A 9 -2.15 -0.07 12.93
N TRP A 10 -3.16 -0.89 13.23
CA TRP A 10 -3.01 -2.35 13.24
C TRP A 10 -2.69 -2.91 11.85
N ALA A 11 -3.37 -2.40 10.80
CA ALA A 11 -3.06 -2.73 9.43
C ALA A 11 -1.64 -2.31 9.05
N GLY A 12 -1.21 -1.11 9.48
CA GLY A 12 0.16 -0.64 9.33
C GLY A 12 1.19 -1.53 10.02
N ALA A 13 0.95 -1.89 11.28
CA ALA A 13 1.81 -2.75 12.06
C ALA A 13 1.92 -4.17 11.47
N PHE A 14 0.81 -4.70 10.94
CA PHE A 14 0.83 -5.97 10.23
C PHE A 14 1.67 -5.89 8.94
N ASN A 15 1.48 -4.85 8.12
CA ASN A 15 2.29 -4.65 6.92
C ASN A 15 3.78 -4.50 7.26
N LEU A 16 4.10 -3.78 8.34
CA LEU A 16 5.47 -3.65 8.82
C LEU A 16 6.05 -5.01 9.22
N ALA A 17 5.28 -5.83 9.93
CA ALA A 17 5.70 -7.19 10.28
C ALA A 17 5.94 -8.06 9.04
N VAL A 18 5.12 -7.93 8.00
CA VAL A 18 5.32 -8.64 6.73
C VAL A 18 6.61 -8.19 6.04
N LEU A 19 6.86 -6.89 5.93
CA LEU A 19 8.11 -6.36 5.34
C LEU A 19 9.36 -6.81 6.12
N LEU A 20 9.27 -6.89 7.45
CA LEU A 20 10.38 -7.36 8.28
C LEU A 20 10.56 -8.88 8.23
N LEU A 21 9.49 -9.64 8.01
CA LEU A 21 9.53 -11.10 7.90
C LEU A 21 9.99 -11.54 6.51
N PHE A 22 9.65 -10.77 5.48
CA PHE A 22 10.03 -10.96 4.08
C PHE A 22 10.77 -9.72 3.58
N PRO A 23 11.99 -9.45 4.06
CA PRO A 23 12.74 -8.31 3.59
C PRO A 23 13.13 -8.47 2.11
N PRO A 24 13.31 -7.36 1.38
CA PRO A 24 13.92 -7.38 0.06
C PRO A 24 15.39 -7.82 0.20
N THR A 25 15.82 -8.72 -0.69
CA THR A 25 17.18 -9.26 -0.68
C THR A 25 17.84 -9.08 -2.04
N ASP A 26 19.15 -8.89 -1.99
CA ASP A 26 20.03 -9.03 -3.13
C ASP A 26 20.80 -10.34 -3.01
N SER A 27 21.14 -10.95 -4.14
CA SER A 27 21.97 -12.13 -4.23
C SER A 27 23.26 -11.82 -4.97
N PHE A 28 24.37 -12.43 -4.55
CA PHE A 28 25.61 -12.40 -5.32
C PHE A 28 25.43 -13.25 -6.57
N SER A 29 25.78 -12.68 -7.72
CA SER A 29 25.78 -13.45 -8.95
C SER A 29 26.85 -14.54 -8.94
N PHE A 30 26.52 -15.70 -9.50
CA PHE A 30 27.47 -16.79 -9.74
C PHE A 30 28.60 -16.41 -10.71
N THR A 31 28.43 -15.37 -11.52
CA THR A 31 29.41 -14.94 -12.54
C THR A 31 30.29 -13.78 -12.11
N ASP A 32 29.85 -12.95 -11.15
CA ASP A 32 30.64 -11.88 -10.55
C ASP A 32 30.26 -11.70 -9.09
N THR A 33 31.17 -12.07 -8.17
CA THR A 33 30.95 -12.00 -6.71
C THR A 33 30.93 -10.57 -6.18
N LYS A 34 31.15 -9.56 -7.02
CA LYS A 34 31.11 -8.14 -6.63
C LYS A 34 29.80 -7.44 -7.00
N ALA A 35 28.94 -8.06 -7.80
CA ALA A 35 27.68 -7.49 -8.23
C ALA A 35 26.50 -8.11 -7.46
N LEU A 36 25.76 -7.24 -6.75
CA LEU A 36 24.53 -7.59 -6.05
C LEU A 36 23.35 -7.46 -7.02
N VAL A 37 22.61 -8.56 -7.22
CA VAL A 37 21.44 -8.62 -8.09
C VAL A 37 20.21 -8.78 -7.22
N PHE A 38 19.17 -7.98 -7.45
CA PHE A 38 17.94 -8.09 -6.66
C PHE A 38 17.32 -9.49 -6.82
N ALA A 39 17.17 -10.18 -5.69
CA ALA A 39 16.76 -11.58 -5.61
C ALA A 39 15.30 -11.77 -5.21
N GLY A 40 14.60 -10.69 -4.86
CA GLY A 40 13.19 -10.72 -4.45
C GLY A 40 13.00 -10.55 -2.95
N PHE A 41 11.87 -11.05 -2.46
CA PHE A 41 11.51 -11.05 -1.05
C PHE A 41 11.56 -12.47 -0.52
N HIS A 42 12.45 -12.71 0.42
CA HIS A 42 12.64 -14.03 1.02
C HIS A 42 12.37 -13.96 2.51
N LEU A 43 11.87 -15.07 3.04
CA LEU A 43 11.60 -15.15 4.46
C LEU A 43 12.94 -15.05 5.22
N ILE A 44 13.01 -14.21 6.25
CA ILE A 44 14.28 -13.87 6.92
C ILE A 44 15.00 -15.09 7.53
N PHE A 45 14.26 -16.18 7.80
CA PHE A 45 14.80 -17.44 8.32
C PHE A 45 15.27 -18.41 7.23
N THR A 46 15.05 -18.10 5.95
CA THR A 46 15.44 -18.94 4.81
C THR A 46 16.50 -18.29 3.92
N LEU A 47 17.09 -17.18 4.38
CA LEU A 47 18.17 -16.49 3.68
C LEU A 47 19.34 -17.46 3.42
N SER A 48 19.76 -17.52 2.16
CA SER A 48 20.92 -18.29 1.73
C SER A 48 22.23 -17.54 2.01
N ALA A 49 23.35 -18.26 2.06
CA ALA A 49 24.66 -17.67 2.39
C ALA A 49 25.14 -16.62 1.36
N ASN A 50 24.55 -16.61 0.18
CA ASN A 50 24.83 -15.68 -0.91
C ASN A 50 23.76 -14.57 -1.05
N GLU A 51 22.86 -14.43 -0.08
CA GLU A 51 21.86 -13.36 -0.04
C GLU A 51 22.16 -12.36 1.07
N VAL A 52 21.90 -11.08 0.77
CA VAL A 52 22.06 -9.96 1.69
C VAL A 52 20.78 -9.13 1.65
N ILE A 53 20.35 -8.61 2.79
CA ILE A 53 19.18 -7.73 2.83
C ILE A 53 19.50 -6.44 2.09
N ASN A 54 18.64 -6.08 1.13
CA ASN A 54 18.73 -4.80 0.44
C ASN A 54 18.20 -3.70 1.36
N GLY A 55 19.11 -3.08 2.11
CA GLY A 55 18.77 -2.06 3.11
C GLY A 55 18.11 -0.81 2.50
N ASP A 56 18.44 -0.47 1.26
CA ASP A 56 17.91 0.72 0.57
C ASP A 56 16.44 0.51 0.18
N VAL A 57 16.12 -0.65 -0.41
CA VAL A 57 14.72 -1.03 -0.72
C VAL A 57 13.93 -1.16 0.57
N LEU A 58 14.46 -1.88 1.57
CA LEU A 58 13.77 -2.08 2.83
C LEU A 58 13.48 -0.74 3.53
N PHE A 59 14.45 0.18 3.55
CA PHE A 59 14.26 1.52 4.09
C PHE A 59 13.15 2.27 3.36
N LEU A 60 13.16 2.26 2.03
CA LEU A 60 12.17 2.96 1.23
C LEU A 60 10.76 2.41 1.44
N GLU A 61 10.61 1.08 1.48
CA GLU A 61 9.33 0.42 1.77
C GLU A 61 8.79 0.80 3.15
N ASN A 62 9.67 0.84 4.16
CA ASN A 62 9.31 1.28 5.50
C ASN A 62 8.83 2.73 5.50
N VAL A 63 9.55 3.64 4.84
CA VAL A 63 9.16 5.06 4.76
C VAL A 63 7.80 5.20 4.06
N VAL A 64 7.60 4.57 2.91
CA VAL A 64 6.35 4.61 2.16
C VAL A 64 5.19 4.07 3.00
N LEU A 65 5.39 2.94 3.67
CA LEU A 65 4.40 2.37 4.58
C LEU A 65 4.03 3.33 5.71
N LEU A 66 5.03 3.91 6.38
CA LEU A 66 4.80 4.83 7.50
C LEU A 66 4.07 6.10 7.06
N VAL A 67 4.43 6.66 5.90
CA VAL A 67 3.71 7.79 5.29
C VAL A 67 2.27 7.42 5.01
N ASN A 68 2.02 6.27 4.39
CA ASN A 68 0.68 5.79 4.07
C ASN A 68 -0.19 5.58 5.31
N VAL A 69 0.37 4.96 6.34
CA VAL A 69 -0.31 4.77 7.63
C VAL A 69 -0.58 6.12 8.29
N GLY A 70 0.36 7.06 8.23
CA GLY A 70 0.19 8.43 8.73
C GLY A 70 -0.94 9.18 8.03
N VAL A 71 -0.97 9.16 6.69
CA VAL A 71 -2.02 9.78 5.88
C VAL A 71 -3.37 9.15 6.17
N ALA A 72 -3.46 7.82 6.15
CA ALA A 72 -4.69 7.10 6.49
C ALA A 72 -5.15 7.45 7.91
N TRP A 73 -4.26 7.47 8.89
CA TRP A 73 -4.57 7.82 10.27
C TRP A 73 -5.11 9.26 10.41
N LEU A 74 -4.57 10.22 9.65
CA LEU A 74 -5.06 11.60 9.59
C LEU A 74 -6.44 11.70 8.92
N LEU A 75 -6.63 11.03 7.79
CA LEU A 75 -7.91 11.03 7.05
C LEU A 75 -9.03 10.31 7.81
N LEU A 76 -8.69 9.32 8.62
CA LEU A 76 -9.62 8.57 9.46
C LEU A 76 -9.98 9.28 10.77
N ARG A 77 -9.44 10.49 11.02
CA ARG A 77 -9.79 11.30 12.19
C ARG A 77 -11.27 11.68 12.12
N ASP A 78 -11.99 11.50 13.22
CA ASP A 78 -13.34 12.05 13.32
C ASP A 78 -13.27 13.56 13.46
N GLY A 79 -13.78 14.28 12.45
CA GLY A 79 -14.13 15.68 12.60
C GLY A 79 -15.33 15.80 13.53
N ARG A 80 -15.24 16.63 14.57
CA ARG A 80 -16.43 17.10 15.30
C ARG A 80 -17.20 18.01 14.35
N TYR A 81 -18.15 17.45 13.60
CA TYR A 81 -19.03 18.26 12.78
C TYR A 81 -20.15 18.84 13.64
N PRO A 82 -20.52 20.11 13.43
CA PRO A 82 -21.74 20.66 14.01
C PRO A 82 -22.94 19.80 13.59
N PRO A 83 -23.93 19.59 14.47
CA PRO A 83 -25.14 18.86 14.10
C PRO A 83 -25.81 19.52 12.89
N GLY A 84 -26.08 18.74 11.84
CA GLY A 84 -26.75 19.21 10.61
C GLY A 84 -25.88 19.20 9.35
N VAL A 85 -24.55 19.09 9.46
CA VAL A 85 -23.68 18.99 8.28
C VAL A 85 -23.54 17.52 7.86
N LYS A 86 -24.20 17.11 6.77
CA LYS A 86 -23.99 15.79 6.17
C LYS A 86 -22.53 15.67 5.71
N ARG A 87 -21.82 14.68 6.25
CA ARG A 87 -20.45 14.35 5.85
C ARG A 87 -20.44 14.02 4.35
N ARG A 88 -19.95 14.94 3.51
CA ARG A 88 -19.82 14.72 2.06
C ARG A 88 -18.71 13.72 1.71
N PHE A 89 -17.74 13.51 2.59
CA PHE A 89 -16.60 12.63 2.34
C PHE A 89 -16.78 11.27 3.02
N ASN A 90 -17.05 10.22 2.24
CA ASN A 90 -17.15 8.86 2.73
C ASN A 90 -15.75 8.30 3.02
N PHE A 91 -15.63 7.38 3.97
CA PHE A 91 -14.36 6.75 4.29
C PHE A 91 -13.85 5.87 3.15
N GLN A 92 -14.77 5.25 2.42
CA GLN A 92 -14.46 4.55 1.17
C GLN A 92 -13.82 5.48 0.14
N ASP A 93 -14.33 6.71 -0.03
CA ASP A 93 -13.74 7.70 -0.94
C ASP A 93 -12.33 8.08 -0.51
N ALA A 94 -12.10 8.24 0.80
CA ALA A 94 -10.77 8.51 1.34
C ALA A 94 -9.79 7.35 1.09
N ILE A 95 -10.25 6.10 1.22
CA ILE A 95 -9.41 4.92 0.94
C ILE A 95 -9.09 4.85 -0.55
N LEU A 96 -10.09 5.07 -1.42
CA LEU A 96 -9.88 5.12 -2.88
C LEU A 96 -8.90 6.22 -3.27
N LEU A 97 -9.00 7.41 -2.65
CA LEU A 97 -8.05 8.49 -2.85
C LEU A 97 -6.63 8.08 -2.46
N VAL A 98 -6.46 7.42 -1.30
CA VAL A 98 -5.15 6.93 -0.84
C VAL A 98 -4.58 5.89 -1.81
N VAL A 99 -5.40 4.96 -2.28
CA VAL A 99 -5.01 3.95 -3.28
C VAL A 99 -4.60 4.61 -4.59
N ALA A 100 -5.39 5.58 -5.07
CA ALA A 100 -5.09 6.32 -6.31
C ALA A 100 -3.77 7.09 -6.21
N VAL A 101 -3.52 7.77 -5.09
CA VAL A 101 -2.24 8.46 -4.84
C VAL A 101 -1.09 7.47 -4.81
N ASN A 102 -1.25 6.32 -4.14
CA ASN A 102 -0.21 5.29 -4.08
C ASN A 102 0.15 4.74 -5.46
N LEU A 103 -0.85 4.35 -6.25
CA LEU A 103 -0.63 3.88 -7.62
C LEU A 103 0.03 4.96 -8.47
N THR A 104 -0.36 6.23 -8.27
CA THR A 104 0.28 7.34 -8.98
C THR A 104 1.76 7.46 -8.61
N VAL A 105 2.13 7.37 -7.33
CA VAL A 105 3.53 7.43 -6.88
C VAL A 105 4.32 6.25 -7.43
N ILE A 106 3.80 5.02 -7.33
CA ILE A 106 4.45 3.81 -7.86
C ILE A 106 4.71 3.91 -9.37
N LEU A 107 3.73 4.44 -10.12
CA LEU A 107 3.86 4.61 -11.57
C LEU A 107 4.79 5.77 -11.95
N LEU A 108 4.84 6.83 -11.14
CA LEU A 108 5.76 7.95 -11.35
C LEU A 108 7.18 7.64 -10.92
N PHE A 109 7.36 6.77 -9.94
CA PHE A 109 8.66 6.36 -9.39
C PHE A 109 8.77 4.84 -9.41
N PRO A 110 8.83 4.19 -10.59
CA PRO A 110 8.95 2.75 -10.64
C PRO A 110 10.35 2.29 -10.21
N PRO A 111 10.48 1.03 -9.80
CA PRO A 111 11.77 0.42 -9.48
C PRO A 111 12.60 0.26 -10.75
N PHE A 112 13.86 0.70 -10.75
CA PHE A 112 14.77 0.60 -11.88
C PHE A 112 16.00 -0.26 -11.56
N GLU A 113 16.53 -0.91 -12.60
CA GLU A 113 17.81 -1.60 -12.64
C GLU A 113 18.63 -1.11 -13.85
N TYR A 114 19.95 -1.27 -13.83
CA TYR A 114 20.75 -1.03 -15.03
C TYR A 114 20.56 -2.14 -16.07
N TYR A 115 20.32 -1.74 -17.32
CA TYR A 115 20.31 -2.61 -18.49
C TYR A 115 21.40 -2.18 -19.47
N TYR A 116 22.42 -3.04 -19.68
CA TYR A 116 23.45 -2.83 -20.70
C TYR A 116 23.45 -4.02 -21.68
N ALA A 117 22.80 -3.85 -22.82
CA ALA A 117 23.04 -4.68 -23.99
C ALA A 117 24.24 -4.08 -24.70
N ILE A 118 25.39 -4.78 -24.69
CA ILE A 118 26.53 -4.73 -25.64
C ILE A 118 27.78 -5.14 -24.84
N THR A 119 28.06 -6.44 -24.90
CA THR A 119 29.36 -7.09 -24.67
C THR A 119 30.05 -6.92 -23.29
N LYS A 120 30.07 -8.04 -22.55
CA LYS A 120 30.85 -8.35 -21.32
C LYS A 120 30.29 -7.76 -20.01
N ALA A 121 29.16 -8.37 -19.62
CA ALA A 121 28.67 -8.65 -18.27
C ALA A 121 29.03 -7.66 -17.16
N PRO A 122 28.04 -6.82 -16.81
CA PRO A 122 27.56 -6.80 -15.44
C PRO A 122 26.08 -7.25 -15.40
N LEU A 123 25.70 -7.92 -14.31
CA LEU A 123 24.35 -8.44 -14.11
C LEU A 123 23.38 -7.32 -13.72
N PRO A 124 22.05 -7.52 -13.92
CA PRO A 124 21.04 -6.53 -13.55
C PRO A 124 21.22 -6.11 -12.09
N THR A 125 21.59 -4.86 -11.85
CA THR A 125 21.83 -4.33 -10.51
C THR A 125 20.72 -3.35 -10.20
N PHE A 126 19.94 -3.60 -9.15
CA PHE A 126 18.89 -2.69 -8.74
C PHE A 126 19.48 -1.32 -8.38
N GLN A 127 18.84 -0.26 -8.85
CA GLN A 127 19.32 1.12 -8.71
C GLN A 127 18.44 1.98 -7.80
N GLY A 128 17.25 1.52 -7.43
CA GLY A 128 16.30 2.32 -6.68
C GLY A 128 15.11 2.78 -7.53
N PHE A 129 14.38 3.75 -6.98
CA PHE A 129 13.17 4.30 -7.57
C PHE A 129 13.48 5.68 -8.13
N TYR A 130 13.23 5.88 -9.41
CA TYR A 130 13.52 7.13 -10.10
C TYR A 130 12.26 7.67 -10.73
N PHE A 131 12.18 8.99 -10.86
CA PHE A 131 11.08 9.60 -11.59
C PHE A 131 11.11 9.13 -13.05
N ILE A 132 10.02 8.54 -13.54
CA ILE A 132 9.95 7.85 -14.83
C ILE A 132 10.36 8.73 -16.01
N PHE A 133 10.06 10.04 -15.95
CA PHE A 133 10.41 11.00 -17.00
C PHE A 133 11.85 11.53 -16.92
N MET A 134 12.58 11.21 -15.86
CA MET A 134 14.00 11.55 -15.69
C MET A 134 14.90 10.31 -15.76
N ALA A 135 14.34 9.13 -16.02
CA ALA A 135 15.10 7.90 -16.11
C ALA A 135 16.07 7.94 -17.29
N GLY A 136 17.35 7.66 -17.03
CA GLY A 136 18.38 7.58 -18.06
C GLY A 136 18.17 6.38 -19.00
N PRO A 137 18.76 6.42 -20.21
CA PRO A 137 18.54 5.40 -21.24
C PRO A 137 19.07 4.00 -20.89
N MET A 138 19.86 3.90 -19.82
CA MET A 138 20.42 2.64 -19.32
C MET A 138 19.60 2.04 -18.18
N LEU A 139 18.49 2.66 -17.78
CA LEU A 139 17.62 2.15 -16.72
C LEU A 139 16.45 1.37 -17.32
N ALA A 140 16.25 0.15 -16.83
CA ALA A 140 15.09 -0.67 -17.14
C ALA A 140 14.21 -0.82 -15.89
N ILE A 141 12.89 -0.87 -16.08
CA ILE A 141 11.95 -1.05 -14.97
C ILE A 141 12.00 -2.51 -14.51
N VAL A 142 12.17 -2.73 -13.21
CA VAL A 142 12.06 -4.05 -12.58
C VAL A 142 10.58 -4.41 -12.46
N THR A 143 10.01 -4.97 -13.52
CA THR A 143 8.57 -5.25 -13.62
C THR A 143 8.06 -6.15 -12.50
N SER A 144 8.87 -7.10 -12.04
CA SER A 144 8.52 -7.97 -10.90
C SER A 144 8.28 -7.19 -9.62
N LEU A 145 9.16 -6.22 -9.30
CA LEU A 145 9.00 -5.33 -8.14
C LEU A 145 7.78 -4.43 -8.32
N LEU A 146 7.65 -3.82 -9.50
CA LEU A 146 6.51 -2.96 -9.82
C LEU A 146 5.17 -3.69 -9.63
N TYR A 147 5.06 -4.93 -10.12
CA TYR A 147 3.85 -5.73 -9.94
C TYR A 147 3.57 -6.05 -8.48
N LEU A 148 4.60 -6.36 -7.70
CA LEU A 148 4.43 -6.67 -6.29
C LEU A 148 3.90 -5.44 -5.53
N GLU A 149 4.46 -4.26 -5.78
CA GLU A 149 4.00 -3.00 -5.18
C GLU A 149 2.54 -2.69 -5.54
N VAL A 150 2.19 -2.82 -6.82
CA VAL A 150 0.82 -2.57 -7.30
C VAL A 150 -0.16 -3.55 -6.65
N ILE A 151 0.14 -4.85 -6.64
CA ILE A 151 -0.70 -5.87 -6.03
C ILE A 151 -0.88 -5.60 -4.54
N PHE A 152 0.19 -5.24 -3.84
CA PHE A 152 0.16 -4.96 -2.41
C PHE A 152 -0.72 -3.76 -2.08
N VAL A 153 -0.60 -2.67 -2.83
CA VAL A 153 -1.47 -1.49 -2.68
C VAL A 153 -2.92 -1.82 -2.97
N LEU A 154 -3.19 -2.54 -4.07
CA LEU A 154 -4.55 -2.94 -4.43
C LEU A 154 -5.17 -3.86 -3.37
N PHE A 155 -4.42 -4.84 -2.87
CA PHE A 155 -4.88 -5.76 -1.84
C PHE A 155 -5.20 -5.03 -0.54
N ASN A 156 -4.27 -4.23 -0.02
CA ASN A 156 -4.45 -3.45 1.21
C ASN A 156 -5.59 -2.44 1.07
N GLY A 157 -5.64 -1.74 -0.07
CA GLY A 157 -6.71 -0.81 -0.41
C GLY A 157 -8.08 -1.46 -0.44
N SER A 158 -8.19 -2.62 -1.10
CA SER A 158 -9.43 -3.40 -1.21
C SER A 158 -9.90 -3.90 0.16
N MET A 159 -8.98 -4.43 0.97
CA MET A 159 -9.28 -4.92 2.31
C MET A 159 -9.82 -3.79 3.20
N LEU A 160 -9.16 -2.64 3.22
CA LEU A 160 -9.62 -1.46 3.98
C LEU A 160 -10.96 -0.96 3.44
N TRP A 161 -11.12 -0.86 2.12
CA TRP A 161 -12.34 -0.40 1.50
C TRP A 161 -13.55 -1.28 1.84
N LEU A 162 -13.36 -2.60 1.90
CA LEU A 162 -14.35 -3.57 2.36
C LEU A 162 -14.63 -3.47 3.86
N LEU A 163 -13.60 -3.30 4.70
CA LEU A 163 -13.76 -3.14 6.15
C LEU A 163 -14.56 -1.89 6.53
N PHE A 164 -14.45 -0.83 5.72
CA PHE A 164 -15.20 0.41 5.89
C PHE A 164 -16.47 0.49 5.03
N LYS A 165 -16.89 -0.63 4.43
CA LYS A 165 -18.16 -0.73 3.73
C LYS A 165 -19.28 -0.39 4.70
N ARG A 166 -20.01 0.69 4.39
CA ARG A 166 -21.26 0.99 5.08
C ARG A 166 -22.28 -0.05 4.64
N ASP A 167 -22.98 -0.65 5.60
CA ASP A 167 -24.29 -1.22 5.31
C ASP A 167 -25.13 -0.07 4.75
N GLU A 168 -25.65 -0.25 3.54
CA GLU A 168 -26.71 0.62 3.04
C GLU A 168 -27.80 0.57 4.10
N VAL A 169 -27.95 1.64 4.87
CA VAL A 169 -29.15 1.85 5.67
C VAL A 169 -30.25 1.92 4.62
N LYS A 170 -30.92 0.79 4.37
CA LYS A 170 -32.15 0.73 3.59
C LYS A 170 -33.01 1.85 4.14
N GLU A 171 -33.21 2.91 3.35
CA GLU A 171 -34.24 3.86 3.66
C GLU A 171 -35.51 3.02 3.82
N PRO A 172 -36.16 3.05 5.00
CA PRO A 172 -37.31 2.21 5.24
C PRO A 172 -38.29 2.50 4.11
N SER A 173 -38.78 1.44 3.47
CA SER A 173 -39.75 1.63 2.40
C SER A 173 -40.90 2.48 2.93
N PRO A 174 -41.62 3.27 2.09
CA PRO A 174 -42.73 4.11 2.57
C PRO A 174 -43.74 3.34 3.44
N ARG A 175 -43.85 2.02 3.24
CA ARG A 175 -44.65 1.11 4.06
C ARG A 175 -44.05 0.85 5.45
N GLU A 176 -42.75 0.56 5.55
CA GLU A 176 -42.06 0.36 6.84
C GLU A 176 -42.01 1.64 7.68
N ALA A 177 -41.84 2.80 7.05
CA ALA A 177 -41.89 4.09 7.73
C ALA A 177 -43.29 4.38 8.29
N MET A 178 -44.34 4.04 7.54
CA MET A 178 -45.73 4.20 7.96
C MET A 178 -46.10 3.23 9.09
N GLU A 179 -45.59 1.99 9.08
CA GLU A 179 -45.76 1.02 10.17
C GLU A 179 -45.03 1.45 11.46
N LEU A 180 -43.83 2.01 11.35
CA LEU A 180 -43.09 2.58 12.47
C LEU A 180 -43.84 3.75 13.11
N MET A 181 -44.36 4.68 12.31
CA MET A 181 -45.20 5.79 12.81
C MET A 181 -46.47 5.27 13.49
N ARG A 182 -47.11 4.23 12.94
CA ARG A 182 -48.31 3.62 13.53
C ARG A 182 -48.01 2.95 14.88
N LYS A 183 -46.88 2.25 15.02
CA LYS A 183 -46.44 1.66 16.30
C LYS A 183 -46.13 2.71 17.37
N ILE A 184 -45.58 3.86 16.96
CA ILE A 184 -45.28 4.98 17.88
C ILE A 184 -46.56 5.70 18.29
N SER A 185 -47.49 5.89 17.35
CA SER A 185 -48.78 6.56 17.61
C SER A 185 -49.77 5.70 18.39
N GLY A 186 -49.72 4.37 18.27
CA GLY A 186 -50.61 3.44 18.96
C GLY A 186 -50.21 3.10 20.39
N LYS A 187 -49.15 3.72 20.93
CA LYS A 187 -48.60 3.43 22.26
C LYS A 187 -48.96 4.51 23.32
N LYS A 188 -50.04 5.26 23.09
CA LYS A 188 -50.64 6.19 24.06
C LYS A 188 -51.89 5.59 24.67
#